data_AF-A0A4Q0ZW64-F1
#
_entry.id   AF-A0A4Q0ZW64-F1
#
_cell.length_a   1.000
_cell.length_b   1.000
_cell.length_c   1.000
_cell.angle_alpha   90.00
_cell.angle_beta   90.00
_cell.angle_gamma   90.00
#
_symmetry.space_group_name_H-M   'P 1'
#
loop_
_entity.id
_entity.type
_entity.pdbx_description
1 polymer ?
#
loop_
_entity_poly.entity_id
_entity_poly.type
_entity_poly.pdbx_seq_one_letter_code
_entity_poly.pdbx_strand_id
1 'polypeptide(L)'
;MTVDDKLIEKLSKLSSLEIEDSRKENLKSELADIINFVENLNEIDVSNIEATFNTVEGGTPLREDEAKQDLELSNYILDNAPKSEDGYFIVPKIIE
;
A
#
# COMPACT_ATOMS: atom_id res chain seq x y z
N MET A 1 13.89 14.00 -10.93
CA MET A 1 12.48 14.43 -10.65
C MET A 1 12.48 15.43 -9.48
N THR A 2 11.64 16.46 -9.44
CA THR A 2 11.67 17.45 -8.32
C THR A 2 10.72 17.04 -7.20
N VAL A 3 11.23 16.99 -5.96
CA VAL A 3 10.45 16.71 -4.75
C VAL A 3 10.07 18.02 -4.08
N ASP A 4 8.82 18.45 -4.24
CA ASP A 4 8.27 19.67 -3.65
C ASP A 4 7.18 19.37 -2.60
N ASP A 5 6.74 20.40 -1.87
CA ASP A 5 5.73 20.24 -0.81
C ASP A 5 4.40 19.71 -1.35
N LYS A 6 4.02 20.11 -2.57
CA LYS A 6 2.80 19.63 -3.23
C LYS A 6 2.86 18.13 -3.48
N LEU A 7 4.03 17.63 -3.89
CA LEU A 7 4.25 16.20 -4.07
C LEU A 7 4.15 15.45 -2.74
N ILE A 8 4.77 15.97 -1.68
CA ILE A 8 4.70 15.35 -0.34
C ILE A 8 3.25 15.31 0.18
N GLU A 9 2.49 16.39 0.05
CA GLU A 9 1.07 16.42 0.43
C GLU A 9 0.24 15.42 -0.38
N LYS A 10 0.49 15.34 -1.70
CA LYS A 10 -0.19 14.37 -2.56
C LYS A 10 0.12 12.94 -2.13
N LEU A 11 1.38 12.62 -1.85
CA LEU A 11 1.82 11.28 -1.45
C LEU A 11 1.30 10.91 -0.06
N SER A 12 1.33 11.85 0.89
CA SER A 12 0.72 11.71 2.23
C SER A 12 -0.76 11.32 2.11
N LYS A 13 -1.51 12.00 1.26
CA LYS A 13 -2.93 11.69 1.03
C LYS A 13 -3.13 10.32 0.40
N LEU A 14 -2.35 9.97 -0.62
CA LEU A 14 -2.46 8.67 -1.31
C LEU A 14 -2.07 7.49 -0.41
N SER A 15 -1.11 7.69 0.49
CA SER A 15 -0.64 6.67 1.44
C SER A 15 -1.44 6.63 2.75
N SER A 16 -2.38 7.57 2.96
CA SER A 16 -3.09 7.75 4.23
C SER A 16 -2.16 7.94 5.43
N LEU A 17 -1.02 8.63 5.22
CA LEU A 17 -0.04 8.93 6.25
C LEU A 17 -0.07 10.42 6.59
N GLU A 18 -0.27 10.75 7.86
CA GLU A 18 -0.10 12.11 8.35
C GLU A 18 1.38 12.40 8.59
N ILE A 19 1.88 13.52 8.04
CA ILE A 19 3.29 13.90 8.12
C ILE A 19 3.37 15.22 8.88
N GLU A 20 4.02 15.20 10.03
CA GLU A 20 4.30 16.41 10.82
C GLU A 20 5.13 17.41 10.01
N ASP A 21 4.78 18.70 10.10
CA ASP A 21 5.48 19.79 9.40
C ASP A 21 6.98 19.83 9.72
N SER A 22 7.34 19.50 10.96
CA SER A 22 8.73 19.41 11.44
C SER A 22 9.57 18.40 10.66
N ARG A 23 8.94 17.37 10.06
CA ARG A 23 9.61 16.27 9.35
C ARG A 23 9.58 16.43 7.83
N LYS A 24 8.77 17.33 7.29
CA LYS A 24 8.57 17.50 5.84
C LYS A 24 9.87 17.84 5.11
N GLU A 25 10.67 18.76 5.65
CA GLU A 25 11.93 19.17 5.02
C GLU A 25 12.94 18.01 4.92
N ASN A 26 13.12 17.26 6.01
CA ASN A 26 14.02 16.10 6.01
C ASN A 26 13.52 15.02 5.04
N LEU A 27 12.21 14.73 5.07
CA LEU A 27 11.61 13.73 4.18
C LEU A 27 11.77 14.10 2.70
N LYS A 28 11.68 15.39 2.34
CA LYS A 28 11.93 15.85 0.96
C LYS A 28 13.35 15.52 0.52
N SER A 29 14.34 15.80 1.38
CA SER A 29 15.75 15.49 1.09
C SER A 29 15.98 13.99 0.95
N GLU A 30 15.49 13.21 1.92
CA GLU A 30 15.65 11.75 1.92
C GLU A 30 15.00 11.10 0.69
N LEU A 31 13.79 11.54 0.32
CA LEU A 31 13.10 11.04 -0.87
C LEU A 31 13.84 11.41 -2.16
N ALA A 32 14.39 12.64 -2.23
CA ALA A 32 15.19 13.06 -3.38
C ALA A 32 16.45 12.20 -3.53
N ASP A 33 17.14 11.90 -2.42
CA ASP A 33 18.33 11.05 -2.42
C ASP A 33 18.01 9.61 -2.87
N ILE A 34 16.89 9.05 -2.43
CA ILE A 34 16.42 7.72 -2.87
C ILE A 34 16.12 7.72 -4.36
N ILE A 35 15.43 8.74 -4.88
CA ILE A 35 15.12 8.84 -6.31
C ILE A 35 16.40 8.95 -7.13
N ASN A 36 17.34 9.81 -6.72
CA ASN A 36 18.63 9.96 -7.38
C ASN A 36 19.41 8.63 -7.40
N PHE A 37 19.35 7.85 -6.32
CA PHE A 37 19.98 6.54 -6.28
C PHE A 37 19.32 5.54 -7.24
N VAL A 38 17.99 5.58 -7.38
CA VAL A 38 17.24 4.72 -8.32
C VAL A 38 17.47 5.13 -9.77
N GLU A 39 17.75 6.41 -10.05
CA GLU A 39 18.06 6.89 -11.41
C GLU A 39 19.29 6.21 -12.03
N ASN A 40 20.19 5.64 -11.22
CA ASN A 40 21.32 4.81 -11.71
C ASN A 40 20.86 3.61 -12.56
N LEU A 41 19.64 3.09 -12.33
CA LEU A 41 19.10 1.98 -13.12
C LEU A 41 18.80 2.37 -14.57
N ASN A 42 18.66 3.68 -14.87
CA ASN A 42 18.42 4.16 -16.23
C ASN A 42 19.63 3.98 -17.16
N GLU A 43 20.83 3.74 -16.61
CA GLU A 43 22.03 3.48 -17.40
C GLU A 43 22.04 2.06 -18.03
N ILE A 44 21.15 1.18 -17.55
CA ILE A 44 21.09 -0.21 -17.98
C ILE A 44 20.04 -0.38 -19.08
N ASP A 45 20.46 -0.80 -20.27
CA ASP A 45 19.53 -1.12 -21.37
C ASP A 45 18.80 -2.44 -21.09
N VAL A 46 17.49 -2.32 -20.87
CA VAL A 46 16.57 -3.45 -20.66
C VAL A 46 15.57 -3.62 -21.80
N SER A 47 15.78 -2.97 -22.95
CA SER A 47 14.84 -2.96 -24.09
C SER A 47 14.49 -4.35 -24.64
N ASN A 48 15.39 -5.32 -24.47
CA ASN A 48 15.23 -6.70 -24.94
C ASN A 48 14.93 -7.70 -23.80
N ILE A 49 14.61 -7.22 -22.60
CA ILE A 49 14.33 -8.06 -21.43
C ILE A 49 12.83 -7.97 -21.13
N GLU A 50 12.16 -9.12 -21.07
CA GLU A 50 10.77 -9.17 -20.63
C GLU A 50 10.66 -8.92 -19.12
N ALA A 51 9.70 -8.08 -18.74
CA ALA A 51 9.43 -7.81 -17.33
C ALA A 51 8.96 -9.11 -16.63
N THR A 52 9.67 -9.49 -15.57
CA THR A 52 9.32 -10.68 -14.78
C THR A 52 8.53 -10.27 -13.55
N PHE A 53 7.34 -10.85 -13.37
CA PHE A 53 6.41 -10.51 -12.27
C PHE A 53 6.26 -11.61 -11.23
N ASN A 54 6.67 -12.84 -11.56
CA ASN A 54 6.58 -13.99 -10.68
C ASN A 54 7.77 -14.92 -10.93
N THR A 55 8.44 -15.37 -9.86
CA THR A 55 9.54 -16.35 -9.92
C THR A 55 9.03 -17.80 -9.96
N VAL A 56 7.73 -18.00 -9.76
CA VAL A 56 7.09 -19.33 -9.76
C VAL A 56 6.53 -19.61 -11.16
N GLU A 57 7.02 -20.68 -11.77
CA GLU A 57 6.46 -21.20 -13.01
C GLU A 57 5.03 -21.71 -12.78
N GLY A 58 4.07 -21.23 -13.58
CA GLY A 58 2.68 -21.70 -13.51
C GLY A 58 1.68 -20.71 -14.09
N GLY A 59 0.51 -21.22 -14.50
CA GLY A 59 -0.64 -20.40 -14.87
C GLY A 59 -1.39 -19.86 -13.66
N THR A 60 -2.47 -19.11 -13.91
CA THR A 60 -3.35 -18.58 -12.85
C THR A 60 -3.93 -19.72 -12.02
N PRO A 61 -3.67 -19.79 -10.69
CA PRO A 61 -4.28 -20.80 -9.85
C PRO A 61 -5.79 -20.55 -9.75
N LEU A 62 -6.57 -21.60 -10.00
CA LEU A 62 -8.02 -21.59 -9.81
C LEU A 62 -8.38 -22.19 -8.46
N ARG A 63 -9.48 -21.73 -7.87
CA ARG A 63 -10.09 -22.28 -6.67
C ARG A 63 -11.37 -23.01 -7.05
N GLU A 64 -11.57 -24.20 -6.52
CA GLU A 64 -12.83 -24.95 -6.65
C GLU A 64 -14.02 -24.14 -6.12
N ASP A 65 -15.17 -24.25 -6.77
CA ASP A 65 -16.41 -23.56 -6.40
C ASP A 65 -17.16 -24.27 -5.28
N GLU A 66 -16.47 -24.42 -4.14
CA GLU A 66 -17.03 -25.03 -2.94
C GLU A 66 -17.26 -23.96 -1.86
N ALA A 67 -18.46 -23.97 -1.29
CA ALA A 67 -18.79 -23.13 -0.14
C ALA A 67 -18.14 -23.68 1.13
N LYS A 68 -17.48 -22.80 1.90
CA LYS A 68 -16.95 -23.12 3.23
C LYS A 68 -17.67 -22.23 4.24
N GLN A 69 -18.32 -22.84 5.23
CA GLN A 69 -19.02 -22.12 6.30
C GLN A 69 -18.41 -22.48 7.65
N ASP A 70 -18.00 -21.46 8.38
CA ASP A 70 -17.62 -21.53 9.79
C ASP A 70 -18.49 -20.51 10.53
N LEU A 71 -19.29 -21.00 11.48
CA LEU A 71 -20.26 -20.19 12.21
C LEU A 71 -19.60 -19.29 13.26
N GLU A 72 -18.37 -19.63 13.70
CA GLU A 72 -17.63 -18.87 14.70
C GLU A 72 -16.68 -17.84 14.08
N LEU A 73 -16.42 -17.93 12.78
CA LEU A 73 -15.50 -17.06 12.07
C LEU A 73 -15.84 -15.57 12.24
N SER A 74 -17.13 -15.23 12.24
CA SER A 74 -17.57 -13.84 12.44
C SER A 74 -17.18 -13.32 13.83
N ASN A 75 -17.38 -14.13 14.88
CA ASN A 75 -17.02 -13.75 16.25
C ASN A 75 -15.50 -13.60 16.37
N TYR A 76 -14.75 -14.58 15.86
CA TYR A 76 -13.28 -14.58 15.87
C TYR A 76 -12.67 -13.36 15.16
N ILE A 77 -13.26 -12.93 14.04
CA ILE A 77 -12.83 -11.72 13.33
C ILE A 77 -13.08 -10.48 14.18
N LEU A 78 -14.28 -10.37 14.76
CA LEU A 78 -14.69 -9.19 15.53
C LEU A 78 -13.94 -9.05 16.87
N ASP A 79 -13.43 -10.14 17.43
CA ASP A 79 -12.56 -10.11 18.62
C ASP A 79 -11.25 -9.33 18.39
N ASN A 80 -10.83 -9.19 17.14
CA ASN A 80 -9.65 -8.41 16.74
C ASN A 80 -9.99 -6.98 16.30
N ALA A 81 -11.27 -6.61 16.29
CA ALA A 81 -11.70 -5.28 15.88
C ALA A 81 -11.38 -4.25 16.98
N PRO A 82 -10.80 -3.07 16.64
CA PRO A 82 -10.61 -1.99 17.60
C PRO A 82 -11.92 -1.54 18.26
N LYS A 83 -13.02 -1.61 17.51
CA LYS A 83 -14.38 -1.37 18.01
C LYS A 83 -15.38 -2.14 17.17
N SER A 84 -16.27 -2.87 17.82
CA SER A 84 -17.37 -3.60 17.21
C SER A 84 -18.63 -3.48 18.06
N GLU A 85 -19.80 -3.53 17.41
CA GLU A 85 -21.13 -3.47 18.05
C GLU A 85 -22.15 -4.16 17.15
N ASP A 86 -23.07 -4.94 17.72
CA ASP A 86 -24.14 -5.66 17.01
C ASP A 86 -23.68 -6.49 15.79
N GLY A 87 -22.44 -7.00 15.81
CA GLY A 87 -21.87 -7.77 14.70
C GLY A 87 -21.23 -6.92 13.59
N TYR A 88 -21.05 -5.61 13.81
CA TYR A 88 -20.47 -4.67 12.85
C TYR A 88 -19.17 -4.05 13.36
N PHE A 89 -18.30 -3.65 12.43
CA PHE A 89 -17.18 -2.77 12.74
C PHE A 89 -17.67 -1.34 12.90
N ILE A 90 -17.25 -0.68 13.97
CA ILE A 90 -17.60 0.73 14.20
C ILE A 90 -16.46 1.62 13.75
N VAL A 91 -16.74 2.43 12.74
CA VAL A 91 -15.80 3.41 12.17
C VAL A 91 -16.40 4.82 12.22
N PRO A 92 -15.57 5.87 12.20
CA PRO A 92 -16.06 7.24 12.05
C PRO A 92 -16.96 7.37 10.82
N LYS A 93 -18.03 8.16 10.94
CA LYS A 93 -18.94 8.40 9.83
C LYS A 93 -18.16 9.04 8.67
N ILE A 94 -18.26 8.44 7.49
CA ILE A 94 -17.73 9.02 6.25
C ILE A 94 -18.65 10.21 5.90
N ILE A 95 -18.10 11.41 5.93
CA ILE A 95 -18.78 12.66 5.56
C ILE A 95 -18.08 13.17 4.30
N GLU A 96 -18.86 13.60 3.30
CA GLU A 96 -18.39 14.26 2.08
C GLU A 96 -18.37 15.78 2.24
#